data_AF-A0A314U5T2-F1
#
_entry.id   AF-A0A314U5T2-F1
#
_cell.length_a   1.000
_cell.length_b   1.000
_cell.length_c   1.000
_cell.angle_alpha   90.00
_cell.angle_beta   90.00
_cell.angle_gamma   90.00
#
_symmetry.space_group_name_H-M   'P 1'
#
loop_
_entity.id
_entity.type
_entity.pdbx_description
1 polymer ?
#
loop_
_entity_poly.entity_id
_entity_poly.type
_entity_poly.pdbx_seq_one_letter_code
_entity_poly.pdbx_strand_id
1 'polypeptide(L)'
;MYLTEISNFSSFSPFRVAKKHSVPNNLDLISRSFDDALLCRLKTLTPPSISLSWLSKAVDFLALAQSEARVLISNLKVAALDDSLAWYLDDSVKLLDLCNSVSADIERFRQRRLLLTFVLHLLGDGNHSPEKLRRASKALSDFERCASELGKRSNAEVLVRDLATGLRNVPRGEASSVGKLVRRTVHAVGLVTVFVAGVVVATIHGSPEMVRVGVPAEFSWAESLNELESEVSAELKRRFGGEKDKKQKGLLEELEDVGTRVREACEVIDDLAGVAVEEEEKKRLNDVVKELERATGSFSDGLEQLSNGVNEMFNGVLCNRNQMLEKVREREEWGQKP
;
A
#
# COMPACT_ATOMS: atom_id res chain seq x y z
N MET A 1 -79.53 3.22 50.78
CA MET A 1 -78.98 3.72 52.07
C MET A 1 -77.67 2.98 52.31
N TYR A 2 -76.58 3.73 52.54
CA TYR A 2 -75.17 3.33 52.73
C TYR A 2 -74.51 2.79 51.43
N LEU A 3 -73.62 3.46 50.68
CA LEU A 3 -72.56 4.47 50.89
C LEU A 3 -71.38 4.02 51.79
N THR A 4 -70.29 3.60 51.12
CA THR A 4 -68.85 3.98 51.31
C THR A 4 -68.03 3.22 50.25
N GLU A 5 -67.55 3.85 49.17
CA GLU A 5 -66.34 4.67 48.98
C GLU A 5 -64.98 3.92 48.89
N ILE A 6 -64.51 3.78 47.64
CA ILE A 6 -63.20 4.11 47.04
C ILE A 6 -61.89 3.42 47.52
N SER A 7 -61.25 2.69 46.59
CA SER A 7 -59.87 2.95 46.08
C SER A 7 -59.62 2.04 44.85
N ASN A 8 -59.72 2.55 43.61
CA ASN A 8 -58.72 3.22 42.77
C ASN A 8 -57.45 2.41 42.40
N PHE A 9 -57.32 2.19 41.08
CA PHE A 9 -56.15 1.87 40.23
C PHE A 9 -55.71 0.40 39.96
N SER A 10 -56.24 -0.10 38.84
CA SER A 10 -55.54 -0.61 37.64
C SER A 10 -54.27 -1.49 37.76
N SER A 11 -54.45 -2.73 37.26
CA SER A 11 -53.60 -3.48 36.33
C SER A 11 -52.10 -3.18 36.26
N PHE A 12 -51.26 -4.22 36.43
CA PHE A 12 -50.36 -4.76 35.39
C PHE A 12 -49.38 -5.72 36.06
N SER A 13 -49.37 -6.97 35.60
CA SER A 13 -48.37 -7.98 35.96
C SER A 13 -46.99 -7.55 35.45
N PRO A 14 -45.91 -7.58 36.25
CA PRO A 14 -44.58 -7.32 35.75
C PRO A 14 -43.94 -8.63 35.32
N PHE A 15 -44.07 -8.98 34.03
CA PHE A 15 -43.06 -9.81 33.39
C PHE A 15 -41.76 -8.99 33.34
N ARG A 16 -40.86 -9.20 34.31
CA ARG A 16 -39.46 -8.77 34.20
C ARG A 16 -38.79 -9.62 33.13
N VAL A 17 -38.78 -9.14 31.89
CA VAL A 17 -37.77 -9.53 30.91
C VAL A 17 -36.44 -8.98 31.41
N ALA A 18 -35.67 -9.83 32.09
CA ALA A 18 -34.29 -9.54 32.38
C ALA A 18 -33.55 -9.41 31.05
N LYS A 19 -33.20 -8.18 30.65
CA LYS A 19 -32.15 -7.96 29.65
C LYS A 19 -30.89 -8.61 30.20
N LYS A 20 -30.53 -9.78 29.66
CA LYS A 20 -29.18 -10.32 29.77
C LYS A 20 -28.26 -9.30 29.10
N HIS A 21 -27.69 -8.39 29.87
CA HIS A 21 -26.45 -7.74 29.49
C HIS A 21 -25.39 -8.83 29.53
N SER A 22 -25.20 -9.54 28.40
CA SER A 22 -24.05 -10.41 28.23
C SER A 22 -22.81 -9.54 28.29
N VAL A 23 -21.97 -9.77 29.31
CA VAL A 23 -20.60 -9.28 29.33
C VAL A 23 -19.95 -9.66 27.98
N PRO A 24 -19.26 -8.74 27.28
CA PRO A 24 -18.62 -9.06 26.01
C PRO A 24 -17.69 -10.27 26.21
N ASN A 25 -17.81 -11.29 25.36
CA ASN A 25 -16.82 -12.37 25.36
C ASN A 25 -15.45 -11.76 25.03
N ASN A 26 -14.38 -12.25 25.64
CA ASN A 26 -13.00 -11.79 25.40
C ASN A 26 -12.68 -11.74 23.88
N LEU A 27 -13.20 -12.68 23.10
CA LEU A 27 -13.07 -12.74 21.64
C LEU A 27 -13.66 -11.52 20.90
N ASP A 28 -14.81 -11.00 21.35
CA ASP A 28 -15.45 -9.84 20.74
C ASP A 28 -14.62 -8.58 20.99
N LEU A 29 -14.02 -8.47 22.18
CA LEU A 29 -13.12 -7.38 22.53
C LEU A 29 -11.84 -7.42 21.68
N ILE A 30 -11.26 -8.60 21.51
CA ILE A 30 -10.08 -8.82 20.64
C ILE A 30 -10.40 -8.42 19.20
N SER A 31 -11.55 -8.86 18.65
CA SER A 31 -11.96 -8.50 17.29
C SER A 31 -12.14 -7.00 17.09
N ARG A 32 -12.75 -6.31 18.07
CA ARG A 32 -12.95 -4.86 18.02
C ARG A 32 -11.63 -4.11 18.11
N SER A 33 -10.74 -4.50 19.02
CA SER A 33 -9.41 -3.88 19.14
C SER A 33 -8.61 -3.98 17.84
N PHE A 34 -8.70 -5.13 17.16
CA PHE A 34 -8.08 -5.32 15.84
C PHE A 34 -8.69 -4.38 14.79
N ASP A 35 -10.02 -4.33 14.70
CA ASP A 35 -10.69 -3.47 13.73
C ASP A 35 -10.44 -1.97 14.01
N ASP A 36 -10.40 -1.56 15.28
CA ASP A 36 -10.14 -0.19 15.70
C ASP A 36 -8.70 0.24 15.33
N ALA A 37 -7.72 -0.65 15.49
CA ALA A 37 -6.35 -0.40 15.06
C ALA A 37 -6.26 -0.17 13.55
N LEU A 38 -6.94 -1.02 12.75
CA LEU A 38 -7.02 -0.85 11.30
C LEU A 38 -7.70 0.46 10.92
N LEU A 39 -8.85 0.77 11.53
CA LEU A 39 -9.61 1.99 11.26
C LEU A 39 -8.79 3.25 11.57
N CYS A 40 -8.11 3.27 12.72
CA CYS A 40 -7.25 4.38 13.13
C CYS A 40 -6.14 4.64 12.11
N ARG A 41 -5.45 3.58 11.65
CA ARG A 41 -4.36 3.73 10.67
C ARG A 41 -4.90 4.07 9.28
N LEU A 42 -6.01 3.48 8.87
CA LEU A 42 -6.66 3.75 7.59
C LEU A 42 -7.02 5.22 7.41
N LYS A 43 -7.54 5.88 8.46
CA LYS A 43 -7.86 7.32 8.43
C LYS A 43 -6.65 8.21 8.14
N THR A 44 -5.43 7.73 8.37
CA THR A 44 -4.20 8.49 8.07
C THR A 44 -3.84 8.50 6.57
N LEU A 45 -4.53 7.68 5.76
CA LEU A 45 -4.35 7.60 4.31
C LEU A 45 -5.27 8.57 3.53
N THR A 46 -6.19 9.27 4.21
CA THR A 46 -7.10 10.24 3.58
C THR A 46 -6.57 11.68 3.80
N PRO A 47 -6.56 12.55 2.77
CA PRO A 47 -6.91 12.27 1.37
C PRO A 47 -5.81 11.48 0.63
N PRO A 48 -6.15 10.71 -0.41
CA PRO A 48 -5.17 9.96 -1.19
C PRO A 48 -4.33 10.86 -2.11
N SER A 49 -3.07 10.49 -2.29
CA SER A 49 -2.19 11.05 -3.33
C SER A 49 -1.39 9.95 -4.01
N ILE A 50 -1.00 10.15 -5.28
CA ILE A 50 -0.19 9.19 -6.04
C ILE A 50 1.27 9.62 -5.93
N SER A 51 1.76 9.58 -4.69
CA SER A 51 3.12 9.94 -4.30
C SER A 51 3.83 8.76 -3.64
N LEU A 52 5.16 8.74 -3.70
CA LEU A 52 5.98 7.73 -3.02
C LEU A 52 5.74 7.75 -1.51
N SER A 53 5.60 8.94 -0.93
CA SER A 53 5.32 9.09 0.51
C SER A 53 3.97 8.48 0.92
N TRP A 54 2.94 8.63 0.09
CA TRP A 54 1.62 8.03 0.35
C TRP A 54 1.65 6.52 0.15
N LEU A 55 2.31 6.03 -0.90
CA LEU A 55 2.50 4.59 -1.11
C LEU A 55 3.25 3.95 0.07
N SER A 56 4.27 4.61 0.61
CA SER A 56 4.97 4.15 1.83
C SER A 56 4.00 4.01 3.00
N LYS A 57 3.15 5.01 3.26
CA LYS A 57 2.12 4.92 4.32
C LYS A 57 1.12 3.79 4.10
N ALA A 58 0.75 3.52 2.84
CA ALA A 58 -0.14 2.42 2.50
C ALA A 58 0.52 1.06 2.76
N VAL A 59 1.81 0.90 2.41
CA VAL A 59 2.58 -0.30 2.74
C VAL A 59 2.73 -0.46 4.26
N ASP A 60 2.97 0.63 5.00
CA ASP A 60 3.00 0.59 6.47
C ASP A 60 1.65 0.17 7.08
N PHE A 61 0.53 0.58 6.47
CA PHE A 61 -0.80 0.15 6.89
C PHE A 61 -0.98 -1.37 6.71
N LEU A 62 -0.49 -1.93 5.60
CA LEU A 62 -0.48 -3.39 5.42
C LEU A 62 0.46 -4.09 6.41
N ALA A 63 1.64 -3.54 6.67
CA ALA A 63 2.56 -4.07 7.67
C ALA A 63 1.93 -4.07 9.08
N LEU A 64 1.20 -3.01 9.44
CA LEU A 64 0.42 -2.95 10.67
C LEU A 64 -0.64 -4.06 10.71
N ALA A 65 -1.44 -4.23 9.65
CA ALA A 65 -2.48 -5.25 9.60
C ALA A 65 -1.91 -6.67 9.80
N GLN A 66 -0.78 -6.97 9.14
CA GLN A 66 -0.05 -8.23 9.32
C GLN A 66 0.47 -8.39 10.76
N SER A 67 0.88 -7.30 11.42
CA SER A 67 1.40 -7.30 12.78
C SER A 67 0.29 -7.53 13.82
N GLU A 68 -0.81 -6.79 13.71
CA GLU A 68 -1.99 -6.94 14.58
C GLU A 68 -2.57 -8.35 14.46
N ALA A 69 -2.63 -8.90 13.24
CA ALA A 69 -3.06 -10.27 13.01
C ALA A 69 -2.12 -11.29 13.65
N ARG A 70 -0.80 -11.09 13.57
CA ARG A 70 0.19 -11.97 14.22
C ARG A 70 -0.03 -12.01 15.74
N VAL A 71 -0.20 -10.85 16.37
CA VAL A 71 -0.43 -10.74 17.82
C VAL A 71 -1.73 -11.44 18.20
N LEU A 72 -2.82 -11.16 17.47
CA LEU A 72 -4.12 -11.78 17.67
C LEU A 72 -4.03 -13.32 17.58
N ILE A 73 -3.46 -13.84 16.49
CA ILE A 73 -3.38 -15.29 16.26
C ILE A 73 -2.47 -15.97 17.28
N SER A 74 -1.40 -15.30 17.74
CA SER A 74 -0.50 -15.88 18.74
C SER A 74 -1.13 -16.00 20.12
N ASN A 75 -2.02 -15.07 20.49
CA ASN A 75 -2.73 -15.10 21.77
C ASN A 75 -3.82 -16.17 21.83
N LEU A 76 -4.38 -16.52 20.67
CA LEU A 76 -5.34 -17.60 20.53
C LEU A 76 -4.55 -18.90 20.41
N LYS A 77 -4.49 -19.74 21.46
CA LYS A 77 -3.87 -21.08 21.40
C LYS A 77 -4.64 -21.99 20.43
N VAL A 78 -4.48 -21.80 19.12
CA VAL A 78 -5.42 -22.39 18.16
C VAL A 78 -5.14 -23.87 17.97
N ALA A 79 -6.03 -24.74 18.48
CA ALA A 79 -5.89 -26.20 18.37
C ALA A 79 -6.27 -26.78 16.99
N ALA A 80 -7.06 -26.07 16.17
CA ALA A 80 -7.59 -26.59 14.90
C ALA A 80 -7.63 -25.49 13.83
N LEU A 81 -6.57 -25.38 13.01
CA LEU A 81 -6.45 -24.32 12.00
C LEU A 81 -6.13 -24.82 10.58
N ASP A 82 -6.21 -26.12 10.30
CA ASP A 82 -5.49 -26.70 9.14
C ASP A 82 -5.88 -26.05 7.79
N ASP A 83 -7.17 -25.97 7.44
CA ASP A 83 -7.58 -25.41 6.13
C ASP A 83 -7.34 -23.90 6.01
N SER A 84 -7.53 -23.15 7.11
CA SER A 84 -7.35 -21.70 7.11
C SER A 84 -5.88 -21.30 7.14
N LEU A 85 -5.04 -22.15 7.73
CA LEU A 85 -3.60 -21.99 7.76
C LEU A 85 -2.98 -22.27 6.39
N ALA A 86 -3.39 -23.36 5.72
CA ALA A 86 -2.92 -23.67 4.38
C ALA A 86 -3.19 -22.51 3.41
N TRP A 87 -4.39 -21.93 3.48
CA TRP A 87 -4.77 -20.74 2.72
C TRP A 87 -3.88 -19.53 3.06
N TYR A 88 -3.66 -19.23 4.35
CA TYR A 88 -2.79 -18.12 4.76
C TYR A 88 -1.34 -18.31 4.30
N LEU A 89 -0.84 -19.54 4.38
CA LEU A 89 0.50 -19.89 3.94
C LEU A 89 0.63 -19.75 2.42
N ASP A 90 -0.37 -20.15 1.63
CA ASP A 90 -0.35 -19.95 0.17
C ASP A 90 -0.34 -18.46 -0.19
N ASP A 91 -1.23 -17.66 0.42
CA ASP A 91 -1.30 -16.23 0.18
C ASP A 91 -0.05 -15.46 0.67
N SER A 92 0.59 -15.93 1.74
CA SER A 92 1.86 -15.35 2.19
C SER A 92 2.98 -15.50 1.17
N VAL A 93 3.02 -16.58 0.38
CA VAL A 93 4.01 -16.75 -0.70
C VAL A 93 3.75 -15.75 -1.81
N LYS A 94 2.51 -15.61 -2.26
CA LYS A 94 2.13 -14.62 -3.29
C LYS A 94 2.44 -13.19 -2.85
N LEU A 95 2.24 -12.88 -1.57
CA LEU A 95 2.60 -11.58 -1.00
C LEU A 95 4.12 -11.35 -0.99
N LEU A 96 4.93 -12.36 -0.68
CA LEU A 96 6.39 -12.26 -0.77
C LEU A 96 6.86 -12.07 -2.23
N ASP A 97 6.24 -12.76 -3.19
CA ASP A 97 6.52 -12.59 -4.61
C ASP A 97 6.13 -11.20 -5.12
N LEU A 98 5.05 -10.63 -4.58
CA LEU A 98 4.66 -9.26 -4.83
C LEU A 98 5.69 -8.27 -4.27
N CYS A 99 6.14 -8.44 -3.02
CA CYS A 99 7.21 -7.63 -2.45
C CYS A 99 8.47 -7.67 -3.34
N ASN A 100 8.86 -8.85 -3.81
CA ASN A 100 10.00 -9.00 -4.73
C ASN A 100 9.78 -8.24 -6.04
N SER A 101 8.56 -8.29 -6.59
CA SER A 101 8.19 -7.59 -7.82
C SER A 101 8.25 -6.06 -7.63
N VAL A 102 7.70 -5.55 -6.53
CA VAL A 102 7.74 -4.12 -6.19
C VAL A 102 9.17 -3.66 -5.93
N SER A 103 9.97 -4.44 -5.20
CA SER A 103 11.40 -4.14 -4.98
C SER A 103 12.19 -4.09 -6.29
N ALA A 104 11.89 -4.97 -7.26
CA ALA A 104 12.51 -4.92 -8.58
C ALA A 104 12.10 -3.64 -9.35
N ASP A 105 10.86 -3.18 -9.20
CA ASP A 105 10.40 -1.92 -9.80
C ASP A 105 11.06 -0.70 -9.13
N ILE A 106 11.22 -0.70 -7.80
CA ILE A 106 11.98 0.32 -7.05
C ILE A 106 13.43 0.38 -7.54
N GLU A 107 14.05 -0.77 -7.79
CA GLU A 107 15.43 -0.81 -8.29
C GLU A 107 15.54 -0.23 -9.71
N ARG A 108 14.54 -0.43 -10.58
CA ARG A 108 14.48 0.25 -11.89
C ARG A 108 14.42 1.76 -11.74
N PHE A 109 13.67 2.27 -10.76
CA PHE A 109 13.64 3.71 -10.46
C PHE A 109 14.99 4.21 -9.93
N ARG A 110 15.67 3.45 -9.06
CA ARG A 110 17.02 3.77 -8.59
C ARG A 110 18.02 3.84 -9.72
N GLN A 111 17.99 2.88 -10.65
CA GLN A 111 18.84 2.90 -11.85
C GLN A 111 18.56 4.12 -12.71
N ARG A 112 17.29 4.49 -12.90
CA ARG A 112 16.91 5.69 -13.66
C ARG A 112 17.42 6.97 -12.99
N ARG A 113 17.38 7.05 -11.66
CA ARG A 113 17.92 8.18 -10.88
C ARG A 113 19.41 8.41 -11.12
N LEU A 114 20.19 7.37 -11.43
CA LEU A 114 21.63 7.50 -11.72
C LEU A 114 21.90 8.44 -12.90
N LEU A 115 21.02 8.50 -13.90
CA LEU A 115 21.13 9.45 -15.02
C LEU A 115 21.03 10.90 -14.52
N LEU A 116 20.12 11.17 -13.58
CA LEU A 116 19.96 12.49 -12.96
C LEU A 116 21.19 12.85 -12.14
N THR A 117 21.69 11.92 -11.33
CA THR A 117 22.93 12.13 -10.56
C THR A 117 24.11 12.46 -11.48
N PHE A 118 24.21 11.78 -12.62
CA PHE A 118 25.23 12.06 -13.62
C PHE A 118 25.08 13.47 -14.23
N VAL A 119 23.85 13.88 -14.58
CA VAL A 119 23.56 15.23 -15.09
C VAL A 119 23.94 16.30 -14.06
N LEU A 120 23.52 16.13 -12.80
CA LEU A 120 23.85 17.06 -11.72
C LEU A 120 25.36 17.19 -11.53
N HIS A 121 26.10 16.09 -11.64
CA HIS A 121 27.56 16.13 -11.60
C HIS A 121 28.18 16.88 -12.79
N LEU A 122 27.66 16.68 -14.01
CA LEU A 122 28.16 17.38 -15.21
C LEU A 122 27.90 18.88 -15.18
N LEU A 123 26.77 19.31 -14.61
CA LEU A 123 26.34 20.70 -14.63
C LEU A 123 26.72 21.46 -13.34
N GLY A 124 27.03 20.76 -12.25
CA GLY A 124 27.23 21.36 -10.93
C GLY A 124 28.62 21.96 -10.65
N ASP A 125 29.62 21.71 -11.50
CA ASP A 125 30.99 22.19 -11.26
C ASP A 125 31.29 23.61 -11.82
N GLY A 126 30.25 24.29 -12.33
CA GLY A 126 30.34 25.66 -12.87
C GLY A 126 31.11 25.79 -14.19
N ASN A 127 31.67 24.70 -14.71
CA ASN A 127 32.36 24.67 -16.00
C ASN A 127 31.46 24.05 -17.07
N HIS A 128 30.69 24.89 -17.76
CA HIS A 128 29.69 24.51 -18.76
C HIS A 128 30.30 24.37 -20.16
N SER A 129 31.24 23.43 -20.32
CA SER A 129 31.79 23.15 -21.65
C SER A 129 30.73 22.56 -22.59
N PRO A 130 30.80 22.82 -23.91
CA PRO A 130 29.83 22.28 -24.87
C PRO A 130 29.69 20.75 -24.82
N GLU A 131 30.79 20.04 -24.52
CA GLU A 131 30.78 18.58 -24.39
C GLU A 131 29.99 18.12 -23.16
N LYS A 132 30.05 18.84 -22.04
CA LYS A 132 29.26 18.52 -20.84
C LYS A 132 27.78 18.77 -21.07
N LEU A 133 27.44 19.90 -21.70
CA LEU A 133 26.06 20.23 -22.08
C LEU A 133 25.48 19.15 -23.01
N ARG A 134 26.25 18.72 -24.02
CA ARG A 134 25.86 17.63 -24.92
C ARG A 134 25.64 16.30 -24.19
N ARG A 135 26.52 15.95 -23.25
CA ARG A 135 26.37 14.72 -22.43
C ARG A 135 25.19 14.80 -21.48
N ALA A 136 24.94 15.97 -20.88
CA ALA A 136 23.80 16.20 -20.00
C ALA A 136 22.48 16.07 -20.78
N SER A 137 22.35 16.75 -21.92
CA SER A 137 21.17 16.62 -22.81
C SER A 137 20.93 15.17 -23.25
N LYS A 138 21.99 14.43 -23.60
CA LYS A 138 21.88 12.99 -23.89
C LYS A 138 21.37 12.18 -22.70
N ALA A 139 21.92 12.40 -21.50
CA ALA A 139 21.49 11.67 -20.31
C ALA A 139 20.05 12.02 -19.89
N LEU A 140 19.61 13.26 -20.07
CA LEU A 140 18.24 13.71 -19.83
C LEU A 140 17.25 13.08 -20.83
N SER A 141 17.59 13.03 -22.12
CA SER A 141 16.77 12.33 -23.12
C SER A 141 16.72 10.80 -22.89
N ASP A 142 17.83 10.19 -22.47
CA ASP A 142 17.84 8.78 -22.04
C ASP A 142 16.94 8.57 -20.80
N PHE A 143 16.92 9.51 -19.85
CA PHE A 143 16.04 9.47 -18.69
C PHE A 143 14.55 9.52 -19.08
N GLU A 144 14.18 10.37 -20.03
CA GLU A 144 12.80 10.46 -20.54
C GLU A 144 12.40 9.20 -21.32
N ARG A 145 13.31 8.62 -22.10
CA ARG A 145 13.04 7.36 -22.82
C ARG A 145 12.73 6.22 -21.87
N CYS A 146 13.50 6.06 -20.80
CA CYS A 146 13.27 5.02 -19.77
C CYS A 146 11.89 5.15 -19.10
N ALA A 147 11.29 6.34 -19.04
CA ALA A 147 9.94 6.54 -18.52
C ALA A 147 8.89 5.74 -19.30
N SER A 148 9.09 5.64 -20.61
CA SER A 148 8.13 5.04 -21.55
C SER A 148 8.17 3.51 -21.56
N GLU A 149 9.18 2.89 -20.93
CA GLU A 149 9.38 1.44 -20.94
C GLU A 149 8.82 0.71 -19.70
N LEU A 150 8.38 1.46 -18.68
CA LEU A 150 8.02 0.95 -17.35
C LEU A 150 6.73 0.10 -17.26
N GLY A 151 6.05 -0.21 -18.36
CA GLY A 151 4.78 -0.95 -18.36
C GLY A 151 4.81 -2.39 -18.92
N LYS A 152 5.97 -2.94 -19.30
CA LYS A 152 6.00 -4.16 -20.15
C LYS A 152 6.22 -5.50 -19.44
N ARG A 153 6.64 -5.55 -18.18
CA ARG A 153 7.10 -6.82 -17.55
C ARG A 153 6.94 -6.86 -16.03
N SER A 154 5.72 -7.04 -15.55
CA SER A 154 5.54 -7.51 -14.18
C SER A 154 4.32 -8.42 -14.08
N ASN A 155 4.52 -9.63 -13.55
CA ASN A 155 3.42 -10.52 -13.19
C ASN A 155 2.69 -10.05 -11.91
N ALA A 156 3.09 -8.92 -11.31
CA ALA A 156 2.50 -8.40 -10.08
C ALA A 156 0.99 -8.21 -10.20
N GLU A 157 0.48 -7.67 -11.31
CA GLU A 157 -0.98 -7.54 -11.50
C GLU A 157 -1.70 -8.90 -11.45
N VAL A 158 -1.08 -9.95 -12.00
CA VAL A 158 -1.62 -11.31 -11.95
C VAL A 158 -1.64 -11.80 -10.51
N LEU A 159 -0.55 -11.61 -9.76
CA LEU A 159 -0.49 -11.96 -8.34
C LEU A 159 -1.56 -11.25 -7.51
N VAL A 160 -1.83 -9.96 -7.75
CA VAL A 160 -2.90 -9.23 -7.06
C VAL A 160 -4.28 -9.79 -7.41
N ARG A 161 -4.53 -10.14 -8.68
CA ARG A 161 -5.79 -10.80 -9.09
C ARG A 161 -5.94 -12.18 -8.47
N ASP A 162 -4.86 -12.94 -8.36
CA ASP A 162 -4.86 -14.28 -7.76
C ASP A 162 -5.15 -14.19 -6.25
N LEU A 163 -4.55 -13.23 -5.54
CA LEU A 163 -4.87 -12.92 -4.14
C LEU A 163 -6.36 -12.53 -4.00
N ALA A 164 -6.86 -11.64 -4.86
CA ALA A 164 -8.27 -11.24 -4.85
C ALA A 164 -9.23 -12.41 -5.09
N THR A 165 -8.85 -13.35 -5.96
CA THR A 165 -9.61 -14.56 -6.24
C THR A 165 -9.55 -15.53 -5.06
N GLY A 166 -8.38 -15.66 -4.42
CA GLY A 166 -8.17 -16.43 -3.19
C GLY A 166 -9.11 -16.02 -2.06
N LEU A 167 -9.33 -14.72 -1.87
CA LEU A 167 -10.26 -14.19 -0.85
C LEU A 167 -11.72 -14.64 -1.04
N ARG A 168 -12.14 -14.88 -2.28
CA ARG A 168 -13.51 -15.36 -2.56
C ARG A 168 -13.70 -16.83 -2.18
N ASN A 169 -12.60 -17.59 -2.14
CA ASN A 169 -12.59 -19.04 -1.96
C ASN A 169 -12.22 -19.47 -0.52
N VAL A 170 -12.26 -18.55 0.45
CA VAL A 170 -11.92 -18.87 1.85
C VAL A 170 -12.81 -20.01 2.38
N PRO A 171 -12.23 -21.10 2.94
CA PRO A 171 -12.99 -22.25 3.41
C PRO A 171 -14.07 -21.86 4.45
N ARG A 172 -15.33 -22.19 4.16
CA ARG A 172 -16.50 -21.91 5.02
C ARG A 172 -16.97 -23.13 5.82
N GLY A 173 -16.03 -23.98 6.24
CA GLY A 173 -16.32 -25.15 7.07
C GLY A 173 -16.76 -24.79 8.51
N GLU A 174 -17.34 -25.76 9.20
CA GLU A 174 -17.63 -25.64 10.63
C GLU A 174 -16.35 -25.31 11.41
N ALA A 175 -16.43 -24.33 12.31
CA ALA A 175 -15.31 -24.01 13.18
C ALA A 175 -15.76 -23.52 14.54
N SER A 176 -14.86 -23.68 15.50
CA SER A 176 -14.96 -23.07 16.81
C SER A 176 -15.04 -21.54 16.72
N SER A 177 -15.50 -20.90 17.78
CA SER A 177 -15.50 -19.43 17.88
C SER A 177 -14.11 -18.81 17.64
N VAL A 178 -13.05 -19.48 18.12
CA VAL A 178 -11.65 -19.09 17.88
C VAL A 178 -11.28 -19.24 16.41
N GLY A 179 -11.63 -20.36 15.77
CA GLY A 179 -11.36 -20.58 14.35
C GLY A 179 -12.10 -19.58 13.45
N LYS A 180 -13.33 -19.20 13.80
CA LYS A 180 -14.08 -18.13 13.12
C LYS A 180 -13.38 -16.77 13.24
N LEU A 181 -12.89 -16.42 14.43
CA LEU A 181 -12.15 -15.17 14.65
C LEU A 181 -10.86 -15.14 13.82
N VAL A 182 -10.07 -16.21 13.83
CA VAL A 182 -8.82 -16.28 13.03
C VAL A 182 -9.13 -16.16 11.54
N ARG A 183 -10.14 -16.87 11.03
CA ARG A 183 -10.56 -16.72 9.62
C ARG A 183 -10.95 -15.29 9.29
N ARG A 184 -11.71 -14.63 10.16
CA ARG A 184 -12.09 -13.22 9.98
C ARG A 184 -10.88 -12.31 9.94
N THR A 185 -9.93 -12.48 10.85
CA THR A 185 -8.67 -11.71 10.88
C THR A 185 -7.84 -11.93 9.63
N VAL A 186 -7.70 -13.19 9.21
CA VAL A 186 -6.96 -13.57 8.01
C VAL A 186 -7.62 -12.98 6.74
N HIS A 187 -8.95 -13.01 6.66
CA HIS A 187 -9.72 -12.36 5.60
C HIS A 187 -9.53 -10.84 5.59
N ALA A 188 -9.57 -10.19 6.76
CA ALA A 188 -9.31 -8.75 6.90
C ALA A 188 -7.93 -8.35 6.36
N VAL A 189 -6.88 -9.07 6.78
CA VAL A 189 -5.51 -8.84 6.28
C VAL A 189 -5.43 -9.06 4.78
N GLY A 190 -6.11 -10.09 4.26
CA GLY A 190 -6.17 -10.34 2.83
C GLY A 190 -6.83 -9.22 2.04
N LEU A 191 -7.94 -8.65 2.55
CA LEU A 191 -8.61 -7.48 1.95
C LEU A 191 -7.67 -6.26 1.91
N VAL A 192 -7.02 -5.95 3.03
CA VAL A 192 -6.01 -4.87 3.09
C VAL A 192 -4.85 -5.15 2.14
N THR A 193 -4.40 -6.41 2.05
CA THR A 193 -3.33 -6.84 1.14
C THR A 193 -3.69 -6.52 -0.30
N VAL A 194 -4.86 -6.95 -0.77
CA VAL A 194 -5.26 -6.73 -2.16
C VAL A 194 -5.44 -5.25 -2.48
N PHE A 195 -6.01 -4.48 -1.55
CA PHE A 195 -6.13 -3.04 -1.70
C PHE A 195 -4.76 -2.37 -1.86
N VAL A 196 -3.85 -2.53 -0.89
CA VAL A 196 -2.54 -1.87 -0.91
C VAL A 196 -1.70 -2.34 -2.09
N ALA A 197 -1.66 -3.65 -2.33
CA ALA A 197 -0.99 -4.24 -3.47
C ALA A 197 -1.51 -3.70 -4.81
N GLY A 198 -2.84 -3.64 -4.94
CA GLY A 198 -3.51 -3.14 -6.14
C GLY A 198 -3.15 -1.69 -6.43
N VAL A 199 -3.13 -0.83 -5.40
CA VAL A 199 -2.76 0.59 -5.55
C VAL A 199 -1.28 0.74 -5.92
N VAL A 200 -0.38 0.05 -5.21
CA VAL A 200 1.07 0.12 -5.46
C VAL A 200 1.39 -0.33 -6.88
N VAL A 201 0.87 -1.49 -7.30
CA VAL A 201 1.10 -2.04 -8.64
C VAL A 201 0.51 -1.14 -9.71
N ALA A 202 -0.74 -0.70 -9.56
CA ALA A 202 -1.38 0.17 -10.54
C ALA A 202 -0.63 1.50 -10.69
N THR A 203 -0.12 2.05 -9.58
CA THR A 203 0.65 3.30 -9.60
C THR A 203 2.00 3.11 -10.30
N ILE A 204 2.77 2.10 -9.90
CA ILE A 204 4.12 1.84 -10.44
C ILE A 204 4.07 1.51 -11.94
N HIS A 205 3.03 0.81 -12.40
CA HIS A 205 2.87 0.45 -13.82
C HIS A 205 2.04 1.45 -14.62
N GLY A 206 1.51 2.50 -13.99
CA GLY A 206 0.71 3.54 -14.65
C GLY A 206 -0.63 3.02 -15.18
N SER A 207 -1.22 2.05 -14.50
CA SER A 207 -2.52 1.50 -14.86
C SER A 207 -3.65 2.40 -14.35
N PRO A 208 -4.63 2.77 -15.20
CA PRO A 208 -5.83 3.50 -14.77
C PRO A 208 -6.78 2.68 -13.91
N GLU A 209 -6.57 1.37 -13.86
CA GLU A 209 -7.39 0.43 -13.10
C GLU A 209 -6.53 -0.36 -12.12
N MET A 210 -7.07 -0.53 -10.92
CA MET A 210 -6.53 -1.42 -9.92
C MET A 210 -7.52 -2.55 -9.64
N VAL A 211 -7.00 -3.66 -9.11
CA VAL A 211 -7.83 -4.76 -8.63
C VAL A 211 -8.61 -4.27 -7.41
N ARG A 212 -9.92 -4.53 -7.40
CA ARG A 212 -10.83 -4.10 -6.34
C ARG A 212 -11.46 -5.28 -5.64
N VAL A 213 -11.63 -5.18 -4.33
CA VAL A 213 -12.34 -6.19 -3.54
C VAL A 213 -13.30 -5.50 -2.59
N GLY A 214 -14.59 -5.82 -2.71
CA GLY A 214 -15.61 -5.28 -1.83
C GLY A 214 -15.41 -5.77 -0.40
N VAL A 215 -15.25 -4.84 0.53
CA VAL A 215 -15.14 -5.15 1.96
C VAL A 215 -16.53 -5.46 2.53
N PRO A 216 -16.74 -6.61 3.20
CA PRO A 216 -18.01 -6.90 3.84
C PRO A 216 -18.35 -5.90 4.96
N ALA A 217 -19.63 -5.56 5.13
CA ALA A 217 -20.11 -4.63 6.16
C ALA A 217 -19.93 -5.11 7.61
N GLU A 218 -19.37 -6.31 7.82
CA GLU A 218 -19.05 -6.86 9.14
C GLU A 218 -17.80 -6.21 9.79
N PHE A 219 -17.01 -5.46 9.01
CA PHE A 219 -15.84 -4.74 9.49
C PHE A 219 -16.19 -3.27 9.74
N SER A 220 -15.82 -2.74 10.91
CA SER A 220 -16.10 -1.32 11.25
C SER A 220 -15.35 -0.32 10.35
N TRP A 221 -14.29 -0.77 9.68
CA TRP A 221 -13.50 0.01 8.72
C TRP A 221 -13.95 -0.18 7.25
N ALA A 222 -14.99 -0.96 6.99
CA ALA A 222 -15.43 -1.28 5.63
C ALA A 222 -15.79 -0.05 4.79
N GLU A 223 -16.61 0.85 5.36
CA GLU A 223 -17.02 2.09 4.69
C GLU A 223 -15.80 2.96 4.36
N SER A 224 -14.95 3.22 5.34
CA SER A 224 -13.73 4.02 5.13
C SER A 224 -12.77 3.44 4.10
N LEU A 225 -12.63 2.10 4.01
CA LEU A 225 -11.75 1.49 3.01
C LEU A 225 -12.39 1.56 1.61
N ASN A 226 -13.69 1.32 1.49
CA ASN A 226 -14.39 1.41 0.21
C ASN A 226 -14.43 2.85 -0.33
N GLU A 227 -14.57 3.85 0.55
CA GLU A 227 -14.45 5.27 0.22
C GLU A 227 -13.06 5.60 -0.29
N LEU A 228 -12.02 5.24 0.46
CA LEU A 228 -10.63 5.44 0.04
C LEU A 228 -10.31 4.71 -1.28
N GLU A 229 -10.81 3.48 -1.45
CA GLU A 229 -10.67 2.71 -2.71
C GLU A 229 -11.28 3.47 -3.90
N SER A 230 -12.44 4.10 -3.69
CA SER A 230 -13.12 4.88 -4.72
C SER A 230 -12.37 6.16 -5.06
N GLU A 231 -11.86 6.87 -4.05
CA GLU A 231 -11.06 8.09 -4.23
C GLU A 231 -9.74 7.79 -4.95
N VAL A 232 -9.01 6.74 -4.52
CA VAL A 232 -7.78 6.29 -5.18
C VAL A 232 -8.05 5.82 -6.61
N SER A 233 -9.14 5.09 -6.86
CA SER A 233 -9.52 4.68 -8.22
C SER A 233 -9.83 5.89 -9.11
N ALA A 234 -10.51 6.90 -8.59
CA ALA A 234 -10.78 8.14 -9.33
C ALA A 234 -9.48 8.90 -9.63
N GLU A 235 -8.54 8.94 -8.69
CA GLU A 235 -7.21 9.52 -8.85
C GLU A 235 -6.40 8.81 -9.93
N LEU A 236 -6.32 7.47 -9.89
CA LEU A 236 -5.65 6.65 -10.91
C LEU A 236 -6.24 6.89 -12.30
N LYS A 237 -7.57 6.94 -12.42
CA LYS A 237 -8.24 7.26 -13.70
C LYS A 237 -7.95 8.68 -14.17
N ARG A 238 -7.93 9.65 -13.27
CA ARG A 238 -7.59 11.04 -13.61
C ARG A 238 -6.14 11.16 -14.09
N ARG A 239 -5.23 10.35 -13.54
CA ARG A 239 -3.82 10.37 -13.93
C ARG A 239 -3.55 9.57 -15.20
N PHE A 240 -4.09 8.36 -15.31
CA PHE A 240 -3.71 7.39 -16.35
C PHE A 240 -4.79 7.10 -17.40
N GLY A 241 -6.04 7.53 -17.20
CA GLY A 241 -7.18 7.17 -18.05
C GLY A 241 -7.38 8.02 -19.32
N GLY A 242 -6.55 9.06 -19.53
CA GLY A 242 -6.67 9.96 -20.69
C GLY A 242 -5.91 9.49 -21.93
N GLU A 243 -6.58 9.43 -23.08
CA GLU A 243 -5.99 9.02 -24.37
C GLU A 243 -5.07 10.09 -24.99
N LYS A 244 -5.21 11.36 -24.58
CA LYS A 244 -4.59 12.52 -25.28
C LYS A 244 -3.27 13.05 -24.71
N ASP A 245 -2.95 12.79 -23.44
CA ASP A 245 -1.76 13.36 -22.76
C ASP A 245 -0.79 12.31 -22.20
N LYS A 246 -0.72 11.13 -22.84
CA LYS A 246 0.20 10.03 -22.42
C LYS A 246 1.68 10.41 -22.39
N LYS A 247 2.06 11.54 -22.99
CA LYS A 247 3.43 12.06 -22.99
C LYS A 247 3.78 12.92 -21.77
N GLN A 248 2.80 13.39 -20.97
CA GLN A 248 3.06 14.43 -19.97
C GLN A 248 2.84 14.04 -18.51
N LYS A 249 1.95 13.08 -18.19
CA LYS A 249 1.72 12.69 -16.78
C LYS A 249 2.70 11.61 -16.33
N GLY A 250 3.52 11.94 -15.33
CA GLY A 250 4.39 10.99 -14.65
C GLY A 250 3.59 9.95 -13.87
N LEU A 251 4.24 8.79 -13.61
CA LEU A 251 3.67 7.68 -12.83
C LEU A 251 3.41 8.05 -11.36
N LEU A 252 4.22 8.96 -10.84
CA LEU A 252 4.25 9.39 -9.45
C LEU A 252 4.44 10.91 -9.42
N GLU A 253 3.91 11.58 -8.40
CA GLU A 253 4.06 13.03 -8.19
C GLU A 253 5.53 13.47 -8.21
N GLU A 254 6.40 12.76 -7.49
CA GLU A 254 7.84 13.07 -7.45
C GLU A 254 8.49 12.87 -8.83
N LEU A 255 8.05 11.87 -9.59
CA LEU A 255 8.60 11.59 -10.91
C LEU A 255 8.09 12.58 -11.98
N GLU A 256 6.86 13.08 -11.81
CA GLU A 256 6.27 14.15 -12.62
C GLU A 256 7.01 15.48 -12.39
N ASP A 257 7.34 15.79 -11.13
CA ASP A 257 8.15 16.97 -10.79
C ASP A 257 9.55 16.88 -11.41
N VAL A 258 10.24 15.76 -11.22
CA VAL A 258 11.54 15.51 -11.86
C VAL A 258 11.43 15.63 -13.38
N GLY A 259 10.41 15.04 -13.99
CA GLY A 259 10.19 15.13 -15.44
C GLY A 259 10.00 16.57 -15.93
N THR A 260 9.37 17.42 -15.13
CA THR A 260 9.21 18.85 -15.44
C THR A 260 10.55 19.57 -15.40
N ARG A 261 11.36 19.36 -14.34
CA ARG A 261 12.71 19.95 -14.23
C ARG A 261 13.69 19.43 -15.27
N VAL A 262 13.53 18.18 -15.70
CA VAL A 262 14.30 17.60 -16.80
C VAL A 262 14.01 18.33 -18.11
N ARG A 263 12.74 18.63 -18.42
CA ARG A 263 12.39 19.40 -19.63
C ARG A 263 12.91 20.83 -19.59
N GLU A 264 12.74 21.51 -18.46
CA GLU A 264 13.31 22.86 -18.25
C GLU A 264 14.85 22.85 -18.43
N ALA A 265 15.53 21.81 -17.93
CA ALA A 265 16.97 21.65 -18.11
C ALA A 265 17.35 21.42 -19.58
N CYS A 266 16.59 20.60 -20.31
CA CYS A 266 16.80 20.41 -21.75
C CYS A 266 16.64 21.74 -22.51
N GLU A 267 15.58 22.50 -22.24
CA GLU A 267 15.33 23.80 -22.89
C GLU A 267 16.49 24.78 -22.68
N VAL A 268 16.98 24.91 -21.44
CA VAL A 268 18.12 25.80 -21.16
C VAL A 268 19.42 25.28 -21.79
N ILE A 269 19.64 23.97 -21.83
CA ILE A 269 20.82 23.40 -22.49
C ILE A 269 20.78 23.65 -24.01
N ASP A 270 19.61 23.54 -24.62
CA ASP A 270 19.42 23.76 -26.05
C ASP A 270 19.58 25.24 -26.43
N ASP A 271 19.10 26.18 -25.59
CA ASP A 271 19.35 27.62 -25.73
C ASP A 271 20.86 27.95 -25.75
N LEU A 272 21.64 27.22 -24.95
CA LEU A 272 23.09 27.39 -24.83
C LEU A 272 23.88 26.78 -26.00
N ALA A 273 23.24 25.99 -26.87
CA ALA A 273 23.91 25.30 -27.97
C ALA A 273 24.30 26.28 -29.09
N GLY A 274 25.49 26.85 -28.99
CA GLY A 274 26.08 27.73 -30.01
C GLY A 274 26.11 29.22 -29.64
N VAL A 275 25.74 29.56 -28.41
CA VAL A 275 25.82 30.93 -27.86
C VAL A 275 27.01 31.04 -26.90
N ALA A 276 27.62 32.21 -26.81
CA ALA A 276 28.67 32.47 -25.84
C ALA A 276 28.03 32.54 -24.45
N VAL A 277 28.41 31.61 -23.55
CA VAL A 277 27.80 31.48 -22.22
C VAL A 277 28.06 32.72 -21.36
N GLU A 278 27.07 33.63 -21.31
CA GLU A 278 27.12 34.84 -20.48
C GLU A 278 26.71 34.56 -19.03
N GLU A 279 26.99 35.49 -18.11
CA GLU A 279 26.68 35.32 -16.69
C GLU A 279 25.17 35.15 -16.42
N GLU A 280 24.30 35.74 -17.24
CA GLU A 280 22.85 35.53 -17.13
C GLU A 280 22.45 34.10 -17.49
N GLU A 281 23.05 33.52 -18.53
CA GLU A 281 22.77 32.15 -18.96
C GLU A 281 23.31 31.12 -17.97
N LYS A 282 24.50 31.37 -17.40
CA LYS A 282 25.03 30.56 -16.29
C LYS A 282 24.10 30.60 -15.09
N LYS A 283 23.55 31.77 -14.76
CA LYS A 283 22.61 31.91 -13.65
C LYS A 283 21.33 31.11 -13.92
N ARG A 284 20.74 31.24 -15.12
CA ARG A 284 19.56 30.45 -15.54
C ARG A 284 19.82 28.95 -15.42
N LEU A 285 20.96 28.47 -15.93
CA LEU A 285 21.33 27.06 -15.84
C LEU A 285 21.52 26.60 -14.38
N ASN A 286 22.21 27.38 -13.56
CA ASN A 286 22.42 27.05 -12.15
C ASN A 286 21.10 27.00 -11.36
N ASP A 287 20.15 27.89 -11.65
CA ASP A 287 18.85 27.88 -10.99
C ASP A 287 18.06 26.61 -11.36
N VAL A 288 18.02 26.23 -12.64
CA VAL A 288 17.39 24.97 -13.09
C VAL A 288 18.08 23.73 -12.51
N VAL A 289 19.41 23.72 -12.43
CA VAL A 289 20.18 22.61 -11.83
C VAL A 289 19.83 22.45 -10.35
N LYS A 290 19.68 23.54 -9.59
CA LYS A 290 19.26 23.48 -8.17
C LYS A 290 17.84 22.94 -8.01
N GLU A 291 16.92 23.32 -8.88
CA GLU A 291 15.55 22.81 -8.84
C GLU A 291 15.50 21.32 -9.23
N LEU A 292 16.31 20.90 -10.22
CA LEU A 292 16.47 19.49 -10.58
C LEU A 292 17.10 18.68 -9.45
N GLU A 293 18.09 19.24 -8.74
CA GLU A 293 18.72 18.62 -7.58
C GLU A 293 17.71 18.41 -6.45
N ARG A 294 16.90 19.42 -6.14
CA ARG A 294 15.84 19.33 -5.13
C ARG A 294 14.79 18.27 -5.48
N ALA A 295 14.31 18.27 -6.73
CA ALA A 295 13.35 17.28 -7.21
C ALA A 295 13.94 15.86 -7.17
N THR A 296 15.18 15.70 -7.60
CA THR A 296 15.91 14.41 -7.57
C THR A 296 16.12 13.92 -6.14
N GLY A 297 16.41 14.82 -5.20
CA GLY A 297 16.50 14.53 -3.78
C GLY A 297 15.19 14.02 -3.21
N SER A 298 14.08 14.74 -3.44
CA SER A 298 12.76 14.32 -2.98
C SER A 298 12.32 12.97 -3.58
N PHE A 299 12.63 12.74 -4.86
CA PHE A 299 12.39 11.44 -5.51
C PHE A 299 13.22 10.32 -4.86
N SER A 300 14.49 10.59 -4.54
CA SER A 300 15.39 9.65 -3.88
C SER A 300 14.90 9.28 -2.48
N ASP A 301 14.50 10.28 -1.69
CA ASP A 301 14.01 10.08 -0.32
C ASP A 301 12.71 9.29 -0.31
N GLY A 302 11.78 9.61 -1.22
CA GLY A 302 10.54 8.85 -1.39
C GLY A 302 10.77 7.39 -1.78
N LEU A 303 11.73 7.12 -2.69
CA LEU A 303 12.08 5.75 -3.08
C LEU A 303 12.66 4.96 -1.91
N GLU A 304 13.47 5.61 -1.07
CA GLU A 304 14.08 4.97 0.09
C GLU A 304 13.03 4.64 1.16
N GLN A 305 12.09 5.57 1.43
CA GLN A 305 10.96 5.32 2.32
C GLN A 305 10.13 4.13 1.85
N LEU A 306 9.73 4.11 0.57
CA LEU A 306 8.97 3.00 0.00
C LEU A 306 9.75 1.69 0.04
N SER A 307 11.04 1.70 -0.28
CA SER A 307 11.92 0.52 -0.20
C SER A 307 11.98 -0.04 1.21
N ASN A 308 12.10 0.82 2.22
CA ASN A 308 12.14 0.40 3.62
C ASN A 308 10.80 -0.18 4.06
N GLY A 309 9.68 0.45 3.72
CA GLY A 309 8.35 -0.09 3.99
C GLY A 309 8.12 -1.47 3.35
N VAL A 310 8.53 -1.66 2.10
CA VAL A 310 8.41 -2.96 1.40
C VAL A 310 9.31 -4.03 2.06
N ASN A 311 10.52 -3.66 2.47
CA ASN A 311 11.43 -4.58 3.18
C ASN A 311 10.90 -4.98 4.56
N GLU A 312 10.35 -4.02 5.32
CA GLU A 312 9.71 -4.29 6.61
C GLU A 312 8.50 -5.21 6.44
N MET A 313 7.67 -4.96 5.43
CA MET A 313 6.54 -5.83 5.08
C MET A 313 7.00 -7.24 4.70
N PHE A 314 8.01 -7.39 3.83
CA PHE A 314 8.57 -8.68 3.43
C PHE A 314 9.05 -9.47 4.67
N ASN A 315 9.85 -8.83 5.52
CA ASN A 315 10.37 -9.45 6.73
C ASN A 315 9.24 -9.80 7.71
N GLY A 316 8.23 -8.92 7.85
CA GLY A 316 7.08 -9.16 8.69
C GLY A 316 6.25 -10.38 8.26
N VAL A 317 6.03 -10.54 6.96
CA VAL A 317 5.33 -11.69 6.37
C VAL A 317 6.15 -12.98 6.52
N LEU A 318 7.46 -12.90 6.26
CA LEU A 318 8.36 -14.05 6.41
C LEU A 318 8.42 -14.53 7.87
N CYS A 319 8.53 -13.60 8.82
CA CYS A 319 8.45 -13.90 10.25
C CYS A 319 7.12 -14.55 10.64
N ASN A 320 5.99 -14.01 10.15
CA ASN A 320 4.66 -14.62 10.39
C ASN A 320 4.62 -16.06 9.91
N ARG A 321 5.02 -16.27 8.67
CA ARG A 321 5.04 -17.59 8.03
C ARG A 321 5.87 -18.58 8.83
N ASN A 322 7.09 -18.21 9.19
CA ASN A 322 8.00 -19.08 9.94
C ASN A 322 7.45 -19.46 11.32
N GLN A 323 6.92 -18.49 12.07
CA GLN A 323 6.31 -18.74 13.38
C GLN A 323 5.10 -19.69 13.28
N MET A 324 4.29 -19.56 12.23
CA MET A 324 3.15 -20.46 12.02
C MET A 324 3.61 -21.87 11.65
N LEU A 325 4.64 -22.00 10.81
CA LEU A 325 5.22 -23.29 10.44
C LEU A 325 5.87 -24.01 11.63
N GLU A 326 6.55 -23.28 12.51
CA GLU A 326 7.11 -23.83 13.75
C GLU A 326 6.02 -24.42 14.65
N LYS A 327 4.90 -23.71 14.85
CA LYS A 327 3.74 -24.19 15.62
C LYS A 327 3.07 -25.44 15.04
N VAL A 328 3.19 -25.67 13.72
CA VAL A 328 2.72 -26.90 13.07
C VAL A 328 3.69 -28.05 13.36
N ARG A 329 5.00 -27.83 13.19
CA ARG A 329 6.04 -28.83 13.46
C ARG A 329 6.05 -29.31 14.91
N GLU A 330 5.97 -28.37 15.85
CA GLU A 330 5.84 -28.68 17.28
C GLU A 330 4.60 -29.54 17.58
N ARG A 331 3.53 -29.44 16.77
CA ARG A 331 2.36 -30.31 16.96
C ARG A 331 2.59 -31.72 16.44
N GLU A 332 3.21 -31.85 15.28
CA GLU A 332 3.52 -33.15 14.67
C GLU A 332 4.48 -33.97 15.56
N GLU A 333 5.47 -33.32 16.16
CA GLU A 333 6.43 -33.96 17.08
C GLU A 333 5.80 -34.43 18.40
N TRP A 334 4.80 -33.70 18.92
CA TRP A 334 4.14 -34.04 20.20
C TRP A 334 2.90 -34.93 20.03
N GLY A 335 2.30 -34.97 18.83
CA GLY A 335 1.23 -35.91 18.47
C GLY A 335 1.70 -37.33 18.14
N GLN A 336 3.02 -37.55 18.03
CA GLN A 336 3.66 -38.86 17.79
C GLN A 336 4.21 -39.53 19.06
N LYS A 337 3.96 -39.00 20.27
CA LYS A 337 4.31 -39.72 21.50
C LYS A 337 3.30 -40.86 21.75
N PRO A 338 3.74 -42.13 21.83
CA PRO A 338 2.87 -43.30 21.96
C PRO A 338 2.07 -43.34 23.26
#